data_AF-K2CZN2-F1
#
_entry.id   AF-K2CZN2-F1
#
_cell.length_a   1.000
_cell.length_b   1.000
_cell.length_c   1.000
_cell.angle_alpha   90.00
_cell.angle_beta   90.00
_cell.angle_gamma   90.00
#
_symmetry.space_group_name_H-M   'P 1'
#
loop_
_entity.id
_entity.type
_entity.pdbx_description
1 polymer ?
#
loop_
_entity_poly.entity_id
_entity_poly.type
_entity_poly.pdbx_seq_one_letter_code
_entity_poly.pdbx_strand_id
1 'polypeptide(L)' 'MDFKPQDILFFLVFILLILKRDPKFFVLAGLLSLTLAIPLFAQWVFFTAQRLVMYSGAFFLLAVFIILLSLRKEIDGK' A
#
# COMPACT_ATOMS: atom_id res chain seq x y z
N MET A 1 -3.08 20.36 -4.30
CA MET A 1 -2.52 18.98 -4.31
C MET A 1 -2.46 18.58 -5.77
N ASP A 2 -1.27 18.68 -6.39
CA ASP A 2 -1.14 18.43 -7.83
C ASP A 2 -1.27 16.93 -8.10
N PHE A 3 -2.42 16.51 -8.61
CA PHE A 3 -2.68 15.12 -8.98
C PHE A 3 -1.75 14.72 -10.13
N LYS A 4 -0.78 13.88 -9.82
CA LYS A 4 0.09 13.29 -10.83
C LYS A 4 -0.53 11.98 -11.34
N PRO A 5 -0.26 11.59 -12.58
CA PRO A 5 -0.76 10.32 -13.13
C PRO A 5 -0.43 9.10 -12.25
N GLN A 6 0.70 9.13 -11.54
CA GLN A 6 1.10 8.09 -10.57
C GLN A 6 0.13 7.96 -9.38
N ASP A 7 -0.53 9.04 -8.97
CA ASP A 7 -1.46 9.05 -7.85
C ASP A 7 -2.77 8.38 -8.29
N ILE A 8 -3.19 8.59 -9.54
CA ILE A 8 -4.34 7.90 -10.16
C ILE A 8 -4.08 6.40 -10.24
N LEU A 9 -2.89 6.00 -10.69
CA LEU A 9 -2.49 4.59 -10.74
C LEU A 9 -2.49 3.98 -9.33
N PHE A 10 -1.96 4.69 -8.33
CA PHE A 10 -2.02 4.27 -6.93
C PHE A 10 -3.46 4.05 -6.48
N PHE A 11 -4.36 5.01 -6.69
CA PHE A 11 -5.76 4.87 -6.32
C PHE A 11 -6.44 3.69 -7.00
N LEU A 12 -6.15 3.44 -8.28
CA LEU A 12 -6.70 2.31 -9.02
C LEU A 12 -6.25 0.98 -8.42
N VAL A 13 -4.94 0.81 -8.18
CA VAL A 13 -4.38 -0.39 -7.52
C VAL A 13 -4.97 -0.55 -6.11
N PHE A 14 -5.08 0.55 -5.37
CA PHE A 14 -5.61 0.57 -4.01
C PHE A 14 -7.07 0.13 -3.94
N ILE A 15 -7.93 0.63 -4.83
CA ILE A 15 -9.34 0.23 -4.91
C ILE A 15 -9.45 -1.26 -5.24
N LEU A 16 -8.67 -1.76 -6.21
CA LEU A 16 -8.68 -3.18 -6.59
C LEU A 16 -8.26 -4.08 -5.43
N LEU A 17 -7.24 -3.68 -4.66
CA LEU A 17 -6.78 -4.41 -3.48
C LEU A 17 -7.81 -4.44 -2.36
N ILE A 18 -8.50 -3.31 -2.12
CA ILE A 18 -9.60 -3.21 -1.16
C ILE A 18 -10.74 -4.15 -1.53
N LEU A 19 -11.09 -4.28 -2.81
CA LEU A 19 -12.13 -5.23 -3.24
C LEU A 19 -11.72 -6.68 -3.00
N LYS A 20 -10.42 -7.00 -3.14
CA LYS A 20 -9.89 -8.35 -2.93
C LYS A 20 -9.81 -8.74 -1.44
N ARG A 21 -9.62 -7.77 -0.54
CA ARG A 21 -9.56 -7.93 0.93
C ARG A 21 -8.54 -8.95 1.45
N ASP A 22 -7.58 -9.37 0.63
CA ASP A 22 -6.55 -10.33 1.03
C ASP A 22 -5.27 -9.57 1.46
N PRO A 23 -4.86 -9.67 2.74
CA PRO A 23 -3.75 -8.90 3.29
C PRO A 23 -2.42 -9.18 2.60
N LYS A 24 -2.22 -10.35 1.99
CA LYS A 24 -0.97 -10.69 1.29
C LYS A 24 -0.71 -9.75 0.11
N PHE A 25 -1.76 -9.36 -0.61
CA PHE A 25 -1.62 -8.46 -1.75
C PHE A 25 -1.31 -7.03 -1.32
N PHE A 26 -1.84 -6.58 -0.18
CA PHE A 26 -1.46 -5.29 0.41
C PHE A 26 0.02 -5.28 0.80
N VAL A 27 0.51 -6.34 1.44
CA VAL A 27 1.94 -6.47 1.77
C VAL A 27 2.80 -6.45 0.51
N LEU A 28 2.42 -7.21 -0.52
CA LEU A 28 3.14 -7.24 -1.80
C LEU A 28 3.17 -5.85 -2.46
N ALA A 29 2.04 -5.15 -2.51
CA ALA A 29 1.95 -3.80 -3.08
C ALA A 29 2.80 -2.79 -2.31
N GLY A 30 2.85 -2.89 -0.97
CA GLY A 30 3.74 -2.07 -0.15
C GLY A 30 5.21 -2.34 -0.45
N LEU A 31 5.61 -3.62 -0.50
CA LEU A 31 6.97 -4.01 -0.84
C LEU A 31 7.39 -3.52 -2.24
N LEU A 32 6.53 -3.69 -3.25
CA LEU A 32 6.77 -3.18 -4.60
C LEU A 32 6.95 -1.66 -4.60
N SER A 33 6.15 -0.93 -3.82
CA SER A 33 6.27 0.52 -3.69
C SER A 33 7.63 0.92 -3.10
N LEU A 34 8.13 0.20 -2.09
CA LEU A 34 9.48 0.44 -1.55
C LEU A 34 10.57 0.09 -2.56
N THR A 35 10.46 -1.07 -3.23
CA THR A 35 11.44 -1.49 -4.25
C THR A 35 11.55 -0.47 -5.37
N LEU A 36 10.43 0.11 -5.82
CA LEU A 36 10.42 1.18 -6.82
C LEU A 36 10.91 2.53 -6.27
N ALA A 37 10.77 2.79 -4.98
CA ALA A 37 11.29 4.02 -4.36
C ALA A 37 12.83 4.04 -4.33
N ILE A 38 13.49 2.90 -4.14
CA ILE A 38 14.96 2.79 -4.09
C ILE A 38 15.65 3.41 -5.33
N PRO A 39 15.35 2.99 -6.58
CA PRO A 39 15.98 3.57 -7.76
C PRO A 39 15.61 5.04 -7.94
N LEU A 40 14.40 5.47 -7.55
CA LEU A 40 14.00 6.88 -7.61
C LEU A 40 14.83 7.76 -6.66
N PHE A 41 15.15 7.27 -5.46
CA PHE A 41 16.08 7.95 -4.55
C PHE A 41 17.49 8.02 -5.14
N ALA A 42 17.96 6.93 -5.77
CA ALA A 42 19.27 6.92 -6.44
C ALA A 42 19.34 7.93 -7.61
N GLN A 43 18.23 8.16 -8.31
CA GLN A 43 18.09 9.16 -9.37
C GLN A 43 17.72 10.56 -8.88
N TRP A 44 17.72 10.81 -7.56
CA TRP A 44 17.39 12.13 -6.96
C TRP A 44 15.94 12.60 -7.23
N VAL A 45 15.02 11.68 -7.53
CA VAL A 45 13.59 11.95 -7.79
C VAL A 45 12.80 11.88 -6.48
N PHE A 46 13.13 12.76 -5.52
CA PHE A 46 12.64 12.68 -4.14
C PHE A 46 11.12 12.78 -4.00
N PHE A 47 10.48 13.68 -4.75
CA PHE A 47 9.03 13.88 -4.63
C PHE A 47 8.25 12.61 -4.96
N THR A 48 8.67 11.85 -5.96
CA THR A 48 7.99 10.59 -6.34
C THR A 48 8.40 9.46 -5.40
N ALA A 49 9.68 9.38 -5.04
CA ALA A 49 10.17 8.39 -4.10
C ALA A 49 9.44 8.49 -2.74
N GLN A 50 9.31 9.69 -2.18
CA GLN A 50 8.60 9.95 -0.93
C GLN A 50 7.12 9.54 -1.02
N ARG A 51 6.45 9.83 -2.14
CA ARG A 51 5.05 9.39 -2.34
C ARG A 51 4.93 7.87 -2.33
N LEU A 52 5.82 7.14 -3.00
CA LEU A 52 5.83 5.67 -2.96
C LEU A 52 6.07 5.11 -1.55
N VAL A 53 6.91 5.77 -0.75
CA VAL A 53 7.08 5.40 0.67
C VAL A 53 5.79 5.61 1.45
N MET A 54 5.09 6.73 1.26
CA MET A 54 3.78 6.97 1.91
C MET A 54 2.73 5.92 1.47
N TYR A 55 2.70 5.59 0.18
CA TYR A 55 1.83 4.55 -0.37
C TYR A 55 2.10 3.18 0.23
N SER A 56 3.38 2.82 0.41
CA SER A 56 3.75 1.61 1.13
C SER A 56 3.22 1.61 2.55
N GLY A 57 3.35 2.71 3.27
CA GLY A 57 2.82 2.85 4.63
C GLY A 57 1.30 2.61 4.67
N ALA A 58 0.56 3.21 3.74
CA ALA A 58 -0.89 3.00 3.64
C ALA A 58 -1.26 1.54 3.38
N PHE A 59 -0.55 0.86 2.47
CA PHE A 59 -0.79 -0.57 2.20
C PHE A 59 -0.52 -1.45 3.43
N PHE A 60 0.59 -1.23 4.14
CA PHE A 60 0.90 -2.00 5.34
C PHE A 60 -0.09 -1.77 6.47
N LEU A 61 -0.50 -0.51 6.71
CA LEU A 61 -1.52 -0.19 7.71
C LEU A 61 -2.84 -0.91 7.42
N LEU A 62 -3.27 -0.96 6.16
CA LEU A 62 -4.46 -1.71 5.77
C LEU A 62 -4.29 -3.21 5.91
N ALA A 63 -3.13 -3.77 5.55
CA ALA A 63 -2.85 -5.18 5.75
C ALA A 63 -3.00 -5.56 7.23
N VAL A 64 -2.37 -4.79 8.12
CA VAL A 64 -2.46 -4.97 9.57
C VAL A 64 -3.90 -4.83 10.06
N PHE A 65 -4.62 -3.81 9.62
CA PHE A 65 -6.02 -3.60 9.99
C PHE A 65 -6.92 -4.78 9.58
N ILE A 66 -6.78 -5.29 8.36
CA ILE A 66 -7.54 -6.46 7.87
C ILE A 66 -7.18 -7.72 8.67
N ILE A 67 -5.90 -7.93 8.98
CA ILE A 67 -5.45 -9.05 9.81
C ILE A 67 -6.08 -8.97 11.20
N LEU A 68 -6.05 -7.81 11.85
CA LEU A 68 -6.64 -7.60 13.17
C LEU A 68 -8.15 -7.86 13.18
N LEU A 69 -8.88 -7.39 12.16
CA LEU A 69 -10.31 -7.69 12.02
C LEU A 69 -10.59 -9.18 11.85
N SER A 70 -9.74 -9.87 11.08
CA SER A 70 -9.86 -11.31 10.84
C SER A 70 -9.61 -12.10 12.13
N LEU A 71 -8.57 -11.73 12.89
CA LEU A 71 -8.26 -12.33 14.19
C LEU A 71 -9.38 -12.07 15.21
N ARG A 72 -9.91 -10.84 15.27
CA ARG A 72 -11.03 -10.52 16.16
C ARG A 72 -12.26 -11.38 15.86
N LYS A 73 -12.58 -11.56 14.58
CA LYS A 73 -13.69 -12.44 14.16
C LYS A 73 -13.47 -13.90 14.57
N GLU A 74 -12.23 -14.38 14.53
CA GLU A 74 -11.89 -15.73 14.98
C GLU A 74 -12.04 -15.90 16.50
N ILE A 75 -11.70 -14.86 17.28
CA ILE A 75 -11.88 -14.84 18.73
C ILE A 75 -13.37 -14.75 19.11
N ASP A 76 -14.14 -13.85 18.48
CA ASP A 76 -15.56 -13.63 18.77
C ASP A 76 -16.45 -14.78 18.25
N GLY A 77 -15.94 -15.60 17.33
CA GLY A 77 -16.65 -16.74 16.70
C GLY A 77 -16.40 -18.10 17.36
N LYS A 78 -15.61 -18.15 18.43
CA LYS A 78 -15.47 -19.29 19.36
C LYS A 78 -16.22 -18.98 20.65
#